data_AF-A0A959CV36-F1
#
_entry.id   AF-A0A959CV36-F1
#
_cell.length_a   1.000
_cell.length_b   1.000
_cell.length_c   1.000
_cell.angle_alpha   90.00
_cell.angle_beta   90.00
_cell.angle_gamma   90.00
#
_symmetry.space_group_name_H-M   'P 1'
#
loop_
_entity.id
_entity.type
_entity.pdbx_description
1 polymer ?
#
loop_
_entity_poly.entity_id
_entity_poly.type
_entity_poly.pdbx_seq_one_letter_code
_entity_poly.pdbx_strand_id
1 'polypeptide(L)'
;RALQREVEKMKEEGFEPIRGFAYSIYYKESTLLKQLRYFPLVQLFLIAAFVGFGYMGFNSARRAEQNRVWVGMAKETAHQLGTPISAIVAWIEHLKMIREQDGEVQEILGELRDDVSRLELIADRFSKIGSAPKLEPINVYEELDKCRAYMQRRASRKVAFEFPGPDSQPPRDIRINPHLFDWVVENLLRNALDAMEGTGKISAEVYDDADYIYIDISDTGKGIPANKFKTVFQPGFTTKKRGWG
;
A
#
# COMPACT_ATOMS: atom_id res chain seq x y z
N ARG A 1 42.20 -33.75 -44.49
CA ARG A 1 42.16 -33.76 -43.00
C ARG A 1 41.04 -32.87 -42.43
N ALA A 2 40.93 -31.58 -42.79
CA ALA A 2 39.84 -30.72 -42.27
C ALA A 2 38.43 -31.17 -42.71
N LEU A 3 38.23 -31.50 -43.98
CA LEU A 3 36.93 -31.95 -44.51
C LEU A 3 36.47 -33.30 -43.93
N GLN A 4 37.39 -34.23 -43.65
CA GLN A 4 37.05 -35.51 -43.01
C GLN A 4 36.56 -35.32 -41.58
N ARG A 5 37.18 -34.41 -40.80
CA ARG A 5 36.72 -34.08 -39.45
C ARG A 5 35.33 -33.44 -39.47
N GLU A 6 35.05 -32.58 -40.45
CA GLU A 6 33.73 -31.94 -40.55
C GLU A 6 32.64 -32.96 -40.91
N VAL A 7 32.94 -33.93 -41.79
CA VAL A 7 32.00 -35.02 -42.13
C VAL A 7 31.74 -35.94 -40.93
N GLU A 8 32.75 -36.26 -40.11
CA GLU A 8 32.53 -37.03 -38.88
C GLU A 8 31.66 -36.27 -37.88
N LYS A 9 31.92 -34.97 -37.70
CA LYS A 9 31.07 -34.12 -36.86
C LYS A 9 29.62 -34.05 -37.37
N MET A 10 29.41 -34.00 -38.68
CA MET A 10 28.06 -34.04 -39.26
C MET A 10 27.34 -35.38 -39.00
N LYS A 11 28.08 -36.50 -39.00
CA LYS A 11 27.51 -37.81 -38.63
C LYS A 11 27.12 -37.87 -37.15
N GLU A 12 27.95 -37.31 -36.27
CA GLU A 12 27.66 -37.21 -34.83
C GLU A 12 26.47 -36.27 -34.54
N GLU A 13 26.33 -35.18 -35.29
CA GLU A 13 25.19 -34.24 -35.23
C GLU A 13 23.91 -34.81 -35.88
N GLY A 14 23.93 -36.04 -36.42
CA GLY A 14 22.77 -36.74 -36.97
C GLY A 14 22.36 -36.34 -38.39
N PHE A 15 23.24 -35.69 -39.17
CA PHE A 15 22.94 -35.34 -40.57
C PHE A 15 23.01 -36.59 -41.46
N GLU A 16 21.91 -36.90 -42.16
CA GLU A 16 21.90 -37.97 -43.15
C GLU A 16 22.44 -37.50 -44.51
N PRO A 17 23.33 -38.27 -45.16
CA PRO A 17 23.84 -37.92 -46.47
C PRO A 17 22.83 -38.20 -47.58
N ILE A 18 22.86 -37.38 -48.63
CA ILE A 18 22.19 -37.68 -49.89
C ILE A 18 23.00 -38.76 -50.60
N ARG A 19 22.42 -39.94 -50.81
CA ARG A 19 23.07 -41.08 -51.46
C ARG A 19 22.82 -41.08 -52.96
N GLY A 20 23.89 -40.97 -53.75
CA GLY A 20 23.90 -41.20 -55.20
C GLY A 20 24.41 -42.59 -55.56
N PHE A 21 24.39 -42.93 -56.86
CA PHE A 21 24.75 -44.27 -57.37
C PHE A 21 26.19 -44.71 -57.06
N ALA A 22 27.11 -43.77 -56.79
CA ALA A 22 28.51 -44.05 -56.45
C ALA A 22 29.13 -43.05 -55.44
N TYR A 23 28.33 -42.16 -54.83
CA TYR A 23 28.83 -41.11 -53.95
C TYR A 23 27.81 -40.74 -52.85
N SER A 24 28.28 -40.16 -51.75
CA SER A 24 27.45 -39.64 -50.66
C SER A 24 27.78 -38.17 -50.40
N ILE A 25 26.78 -37.30 -50.45
CA ILE A 25 26.93 -35.86 -50.24
C ILE A 25 26.40 -35.49 -48.86
N TYR A 26 27.27 -34.98 -48.00
CA TYR A 26 26.89 -34.32 -46.76
C TYR A 26 26.77 -32.81 -47.02
N TYR A 27 25.62 -32.24 -46.71
CA TYR A 27 25.40 -30.80 -46.78
C TYR A 27 24.88 -30.31 -45.43
N LYS A 28 25.38 -29.15 -45.00
CA LYS A 28 24.94 -28.47 -43.79
C LYS A 28 24.39 -27.11 -44.22
N GLU A 29 23.35 -26.64 -43.54
CA GLU A 29 22.90 -25.27 -43.71
C GLU A 29 24.09 -24.34 -43.45
N SER A 30 24.39 -23.45 -44.41
CA SER A 30 25.40 -22.41 -44.23
C SER A 30 25.11 -21.62 -42.94
N THR A 31 26.17 -21.14 -42.27
CA THR A 31 26.04 -20.23 -41.13
C THR A 31 25.17 -19.02 -41.49
N LEU A 32 25.28 -18.53 -42.72
CA LEU A 32 24.45 -17.47 -43.27
C LEU A 32 22.95 -17.84 -43.27
N LEU A 33 22.61 -19.06 -43.72
CA LEU A 33 21.22 -19.52 -43.80
C LEU A 33 20.60 -19.67 -42.40
N LYS A 34 21.37 -20.18 -41.44
CA LYS A 34 20.95 -20.25 -40.04
C LYS A 34 20.71 -18.86 -39.45
N GLN A 35 21.64 -17.92 -39.67
CA GLN A 35 21.47 -16.52 -39.25
C GLN A 35 20.23 -15.90 -39.88
N LEU A 36 20.00 -16.10 -41.19
CA LEU A 36 18.83 -15.58 -41.90
C LEU A 36 17.50 -16.13 -41.32
N ARG A 37 17.49 -17.39 -40.87
CA ARG A 37 16.32 -18.03 -40.25
C ARG A 37 16.00 -17.47 -38.86
N TYR A 38 17.01 -17.21 -38.04
CA TYR A 38 16.81 -16.68 -36.67
C TYR A 38 16.72 -15.15 -36.62
N PHE A 39 17.23 -14.43 -37.62
CA PHE A 39 17.24 -12.98 -37.66
C PHE A 39 15.84 -12.36 -37.45
N PRO A 40 14.75 -12.82 -38.12
CA PRO A 40 13.40 -12.31 -37.86
C PRO A 40 12.93 -12.54 -36.42
N LEU A 41 13.28 -13.67 -35.81
CA LEU A 41 12.89 -13.99 -34.43
C LEU A 41 13.60 -13.07 -33.42
N VAL A 42 14.89 -12.83 -33.62
CA VAL A 42 15.67 -11.89 -32.80
C VAL A 42 15.11 -10.47 -32.96
N GLN A 43 14.79 -10.06 -34.20
CA GLN A 43 14.20 -8.76 -34.47
C GLN A 43 12.83 -8.59 -33.81
N LEU A 44 11.94 -9.60 -33.89
CA LEU A 44 10.65 -9.58 -33.20
C LEU A 44 10.80 -9.51 -31.69
N PHE A 45 11.74 -10.26 -31.12
CA PHE A 45 12.05 -10.19 -29.69
C PHE A 45 12.52 -8.80 -29.28
N LEU A 46 13.43 -8.18 -30.04
CA LEU A 46 13.92 -6.83 -29.76
C LEU A 46 12.80 -5.78 -29.85
N ILE A 47 11.92 -5.89 -30.84
CA ILE A 47 10.75 -5.00 -30.97
C ILE A 47 9.81 -5.21 -29.78
N ALA A 48 9.49 -6.45 -29.41
CA ALA A 48 8.62 -6.76 -28.29
C ALA A 48 9.20 -6.26 -26.96
N ALA A 49 10.51 -6.44 -26.75
CA ALA A 49 11.22 -5.93 -25.58
C ALA A 49 11.17 -4.39 -25.54
N PHE A 50 11.42 -3.72 -26.66
CA PHE A 50 11.35 -2.26 -26.77
C PHE A 50 9.95 -1.72 -26.44
N VAL A 51 8.90 -2.33 -27.02
CA VAL A 51 7.50 -2.00 -26.72
C VAL A 51 7.17 -2.26 -25.25
N GLY A 52 7.65 -3.38 -24.69
CA GLY A 52 7.48 -3.72 -23.28
C GLY A 52 8.09 -2.69 -22.34
N PHE A 53 9.35 -2.27 -22.59
CA PHE A 53 9.99 -1.20 -21.83
C PHE A 53 9.26 0.14 -21.98
N GLY A 54 8.83 0.48 -23.20
CA GLY A 54 8.03 1.68 -23.45
C GLY A 54 6.71 1.68 -22.67
N TYR A 55 6.00 0.55 -22.67
CA TYR A 55 4.76 0.38 -21.91
C TYR A 55 4.99 0.46 -20.40
N MET A 56 6.03 -0.20 -19.87
CA MET A 56 6.39 -0.12 -18.46
C MET A 56 6.74 1.32 -18.04
N GLY A 57 7.54 2.01 -18.83
CA GLY A 57 7.91 3.42 -18.60
C GLY A 57 6.68 4.34 -18.63
N PHE A 58 5.83 4.21 -19.65
CA PHE A 58 4.59 4.97 -19.77
C PHE A 58 3.64 4.72 -18.59
N ASN A 59 3.42 3.46 -18.23
CA ASN A 59 2.54 3.09 -17.11
C ASN A 59 3.12 3.54 -15.75
N SER A 60 4.44 3.52 -15.59
CA SER A 60 5.11 4.08 -14.42
C SER A 60 4.95 5.60 -14.34
N ALA A 61 5.18 6.31 -15.45
CA ALA A 61 5.03 7.76 -15.54
C ALA A 61 3.59 8.19 -15.25
N ARG A 62 2.60 7.50 -15.82
CA ARG A 62 1.18 7.81 -15.61
C ARG A 62 0.76 7.62 -14.15
N ARG A 63 1.24 6.57 -13.48
CA ARG A 63 1.01 6.36 -12.04
C ARG A 63 1.67 7.45 -11.20
N ALA A 64 2.90 7.85 -11.55
CA ALA A 64 3.60 8.92 -10.84
C ALA A 64 2.89 10.28 -11.00
N GLU A 65 2.37 10.58 -12.19
CA GLU A 65 1.57 11.78 -12.45
C GLU A 65 0.27 11.79 -11.64
N GLN A 66 -0.47 10.67 -11.67
CA GLN A 66 -1.67 10.52 -10.84
C GLN A 66 -1.36 10.73 -9.36
N ASN A 67 -0.33 10.08 -8.82
CA ASN A 67 0.07 10.25 -7.42
C ASN A 67 0.40 11.71 -7.09
N ARG A 68 1.10 12.42 -7.98
CA ARG A 68 1.43 13.85 -7.81
C ARG A 68 0.18 14.73 -7.78
N VAL A 69 -0.77 14.49 -8.68
CA VAL A 69 -2.05 15.22 -8.70
C VAL A 69 -2.84 14.98 -7.42
N TRP A 70 -2.94 13.73 -6.97
CA TRP A 70 -3.61 13.37 -5.71
C TRP A 70 -2.97 14.05 -4.49
N VAL A 71 -1.63 14.03 -4.40
CA VAL A 71 -0.89 14.73 -3.35
C VAL A 71 -1.15 16.23 -3.38
N GLY A 72 -1.08 16.85 -4.57
CA GLY A 72 -1.31 18.28 -4.75
C GLY A 72 -2.74 18.69 -4.35
N MET A 73 -3.74 17.94 -4.82
CA MET A 73 -5.15 18.18 -4.49
C MET A 73 -5.42 17.99 -2.99
N ALA A 74 -4.84 16.96 -2.37
CA ALA A 74 -4.97 16.73 -0.94
C ALA A 74 -4.41 17.91 -0.11
N LYS A 75 -3.22 18.39 -0.47
CA LYS A 75 -2.57 19.50 0.22
C LYS A 75 -3.30 20.83 0.02
N GLU A 76 -3.78 21.11 -1.19
CA GLU A 76 -4.60 22.29 -1.49
C GLU A 76 -5.92 22.24 -0.73
N THR A 77 -6.59 21.07 -0.72
CA THR A 77 -7.85 20.88 0.03
C THR A 77 -7.65 21.08 1.52
N ALA A 78 -6.56 20.56 2.10
CA ALA A 78 -6.22 20.80 3.51
C ALA A 78 -6.08 22.29 3.82
N HIS A 79 -5.38 23.03 2.95
CA HIS A 79 -5.21 24.47 3.11
C HIS A 79 -6.54 25.21 3.01
N GLN A 80 -7.36 24.88 2.02
CA GLN A 80 -8.68 25.49 1.83
C GLN A 80 -9.68 25.14 2.94
N LEU A 81 -9.55 23.98 3.59
CA LEU A 81 -10.36 23.60 4.75
C LEU A 81 -9.88 24.26 6.05
N GLY A 82 -8.58 24.50 6.21
CA GLY A 82 -8.02 25.08 7.44
C GLY A 82 -8.57 26.46 7.77
N THR A 83 -8.78 27.31 6.75
CA THR A 83 -9.33 28.66 6.90
C THR A 83 -10.77 28.70 7.45
N PRO A 84 -11.77 28.03 6.85
CA PRO A 84 -13.13 28.01 7.39
C PRO A 84 -13.21 27.30 8.75
N ILE A 85 -12.39 26.26 8.98
CA ILE A 85 -12.30 25.59 10.28
C ILE A 85 -11.84 26.58 11.36
N SER A 86 -10.76 27.33 11.10
CA SER A 86 -10.24 28.34 12.04
C SER A 86 -11.28 29.42 12.35
N ALA A 87 -12.07 29.83 11.36
CA ALA A 87 -13.16 30.79 11.57
C ALA A 87 -14.27 30.21 12.47
N ILE A 88 -14.64 28.93 12.31
CA ILE A 88 -15.63 28.26 13.16
C ILE A 88 -15.10 28.16 14.61
N VAL A 89 -13.83 27.78 14.80
CA VAL A 89 -13.18 27.78 16.13
C VAL A 89 -13.29 29.15 16.78
N ALA A 90 -12.98 30.23 16.05
CA ALA A 90 -13.07 31.59 16.57
C ALA A 90 -14.51 31.96 16.98
N TRP A 91 -15.52 31.57 16.20
CA TRP A 91 -16.92 31.79 16.57
C TRP A 91 -17.36 30.98 17.78
N ILE A 92 -16.91 29.73 17.91
CA ILE A 92 -17.17 28.91 19.10
C ILE A 92 -16.58 29.57 20.34
N GLU A 93 -15.33 30.02 20.28
CA GLU A 93 -14.69 30.73 21.41
C GLU A 93 -15.41 32.05 21.74
N HIS A 94 -15.79 32.83 20.74
CA HIS A 94 -16.55 34.05 20.93
C HIS A 94 -17.92 33.80 21.57
N LEU A 95 -18.63 32.75 21.14
CA LEU A 95 -19.93 32.36 21.74
C LEU A 95 -19.77 31.84 23.16
N LYS A 96 -18.69 31.11 23.46
CA LYS A 96 -18.38 30.67 24.83
C LYS A 96 -18.22 31.85 25.77
N MET A 97 -17.55 32.91 25.32
CA MET A 97 -17.38 34.15 26.08
C MET A 97 -18.71 34.90 26.29
N ILE A 98 -19.59 34.96 25.28
CA ILE A 98 -20.87 35.68 25.37
C ILE A 98 -21.91 34.92 26.21
N ARG A 99 -21.89 33.59 26.18
CA ARG A 99 -22.88 32.70 26.82
C ARG A 99 -22.29 31.93 28.00
N GLU A 100 -21.32 32.50 28.72
CA GLU A 100 -20.57 31.82 29.79
C GLU A 100 -21.49 31.25 30.90
N GLN A 101 -22.57 31.96 31.23
CA GLN A 101 -23.49 31.56 32.31
C GLN A 101 -24.58 30.57 31.86
N ASP A 102 -24.64 30.22 30.58
CA ASP A 102 -25.66 29.34 30.02
C ASP A 102 -25.10 27.92 29.86
N GLY A 103 -25.35 27.08 30.86
CA GLY A 103 -24.81 25.72 30.94
C GLY A 103 -25.18 24.82 29.75
N GLU A 104 -26.41 24.95 29.23
CA GLU A 104 -26.88 24.17 28.07
C GLU A 104 -26.13 24.58 26.80
N VAL A 105 -25.93 25.90 26.59
CA VAL A 105 -25.13 26.39 25.46
C VAL A 105 -23.66 26.01 25.59
N GLN A 106 -23.08 26.01 26.80
CA GLN A 106 -21.70 25.58 26.99
C GLN A 106 -21.49 24.10 26.64
N GLU A 107 -22.46 23.24 26.95
CA GLU A 107 -22.43 21.83 26.58
C GLU A 107 -22.43 21.66 25.04
N ILE A 108 -23.35 22.34 24.35
CA ILE A 108 -23.44 22.33 22.88
C ILE A 108 -22.15 22.87 22.24
N LEU A 109 -21.58 23.96 22.78
CA LEU A 109 -20.31 24.52 22.30
C LEU A 109 -19.11 23.60 22.57
N GLY A 110 -19.20 22.74 23.58
CA GLY A 110 -18.25 21.65 23.84
C GLY A 110 -18.30 20.61 22.72
N GLU A 111 -19.48 20.06 22.42
CA GLU A 111 -19.67 19.07 21.34
C GLU A 111 -19.24 19.62 19.98
N LEU A 112 -19.63 20.85 19.64
CA LEU A 112 -19.22 21.51 18.40
C LEU A 112 -17.69 21.66 18.31
N ARG A 113 -17.01 21.93 19.43
CA ARG A 113 -15.56 22.02 19.44
C ARG A 113 -14.90 20.67 19.21
N ASP A 114 -15.44 19.59 19.75
CA ASP A 114 -14.94 18.24 19.51
C ASP A 114 -15.08 17.85 18.02
N ASP A 115 -16.20 18.19 17.39
CA ASP A 115 -16.41 17.99 15.96
C ASP A 115 -15.44 18.80 15.10
N VAL A 116 -15.20 20.07 15.45
CA VAL A 116 -14.24 20.92 14.74
C VAL A 116 -12.80 20.44 14.93
N SER A 117 -12.44 19.99 16.13
CA SER A 117 -11.13 19.39 16.40
C SER A 117 -10.90 18.14 15.53
N ARG A 118 -11.95 17.38 15.28
CA ARG A 118 -11.91 16.24 14.34
C ARG A 118 -11.68 16.70 12.90
N LEU A 119 -12.28 17.81 12.46
CA LEU A 119 -12.04 18.38 11.14
C LEU A 119 -10.61 18.92 11.00
N GLU A 120 -10.06 19.57 12.04
CA GLU A 120 -8.67 20.01 12.08
C GLU A 120 -7.71 18.84 11.92
N LEU A 121 -7.94 17.74 12.64
CA LEU A 121 -7.15 16.52 12.49
C LEU A 121 -7.21 15.96 11.08
N ILE A 122 -8.38 15.97 10.43
CA ILE A 122 -8.53 15.54 9.04
C ILE A 122 -7.73 16.47 8.12
N ALA A 123 -7.88 17.78 8.23
CA ALA A 123 -7.15 18.75 7.42
C ALA A 123 -5.63 18.61 7.60
N ASP A 124 -5.15 18.45 8.84
CA ASP A 124 -3.74 18.18 9.14
C ASP A 124 -3.25 16.89 8.46
N ARG A 125 -4.01 15.79 8.55
CA ARG A 125 -3.70 14.53 7.85
C ARG A 125 -3.58 14.73 6.35
N PHE A 126 -4.52 15.46 5.72
CA PHE A 126 -4.46 15.78 4.29
C PHE A 126 -3.25 16.63 3.93
N SER A 127 -2.85 17.59 4.78
CA SER A 127 -1.70 18.47 4.54
C SER A 127 -0.37 17.71 4.52
N LYS A 128 -0.29 16.61 5.29
CA LYS A 128 0.89 15.76 5.42
C LYS A 128 1.03 14.75 4.27
N ILE A 129 -0.02 14.54 3.47
CA ILE A 129 0.03 13.65 2.29
C ILE A 129 1.14 14.12 1.33
N GLY A 130 2.07 13.23 1.03
CA GLY A 130 3.20 13.47 0.12
C GLY A 130 4.35 14.33 0.68
N SER A 131 4.29 14.73 1.96
CA SER A 131 5.42 15.36 2.66
C SER A 131 6.35 14.29 3.25
N ALA A 132 7.66 14.57 3.33
CA ALA A 132 8.59 13.68 4.01
C ALA A 132 8.26 13.64 5.51
N PRO A 133 7.98 12.46 6.09
CA PRO A 133 7.58 12.37 7.49
C PRO A 133 8.78 12.61 8.41
N LYS A 134 8.58 13.39 9.48
CA LYS A 134 9.56 13.49 10.56
C LYS A 134 9.45 12.22 11.42
N LEU A 135 10.54 11.46 11.47
CA LEU A 135 10.61 10.21 12.23
C LEU A 135 11.24 10.44 13.60
N GLU A 136 10.54 9.99 14.63
CA GLU A 136 10.93 10.11 16.03
C GLU A 136 11.05 8.71 16.64
N PRO A 137 12.02 8.47 17.55
CA PRO A 137 12.13 7.21 18.25
C PRO A 137 10.96 7.06 19.23
N ILE A 138 10.14 6.03 19.03
CA ILE A 138 8.94 5.77 19.83
C ILE A 138 8.89 4.28 20.18
N ASN A 139 8.55 3.97 21.42
CA ASN A 139 8.28 2.61 21.85
C ASN A 139 6.99 2.08 21.17
N VAL A 140 7.13 1.05 20.34
CA VAL A 140 6.02 0.49 19.55
C VAL A 140 4.87 -0.01 20.43
N TYR A 141 5.17 -0.57 21.60
CA TYR A 141 4.14 -1.10 22.50
C TYR A 141 3.30 0.00 23.13
N GLU A 142 3.92 1.12 23.51
CA GLU A 142 3.20 2.28 24.04
C GLU A 142 2.29 2.89 22.97
N GLU A 143 2.77 3.02 21.73
CA GLU A 143 1.99 3.61 20.66
C GLU A 143 0.82 2.70 20.22
N LEU A 144 1.05 1.38 20.13
CA LEU A 144 -0.02 0.42 19.89
C LEU A 144 -1.06 0.41 21.02
N ASP A 145 -0.64 0.53 22.27
CA ASP A 145 -1.57 0.57 23.40
C ASP A 145 -2.46 1.82 23.36
N LYS A 146 -1.91 2.99 23.00
CA LYS A 146 -2.70 4.22 22.78
C LYS A 146 -3.77 4.02 21.71
N CYS A 147 -3.39 3.46 20.56
CA CYS A 147 -4.32 3.16 19.47
C CYS A 147 -5.42 2.18 19.91
N ARG A 148 -5.04 1.11 20.60
CA ARG A 148 -5.97 0.13 21.18
C ARG A 148 -6.93 0.79 22.17
N ALA A 149 -6.43 1.59 23.11
CA ALA A 149 -7.24 2.26 24.13
C ALA A 149 -8.21 3.28 23.51
N TYR A 150 -7.79 3.98 22.47
CA TYR A 150 -8.65 4.87 21.69
C TYR A 150 -9.79 4.10 21.03
N MET A 151 -9.49 2.99 20.35
CA MET A 151 -10.51 2.22 19.64
C MET A 151 -11.45 1.48 20.60
N GLN A 152 -10.92 0.91 21.69
CA GLN A 152 -11.70 0.17 22.68
C GLN A 152 -12.80 1.03 23.31
N ARG A 153 -12.55 2.32 23.56
CA ARG A 153 -13.56 3.26 24.09
C ARG A 153 -14.75 3.47 23.14
N ARG A 154 -14.57 3.25 21.85
CA ARG A 154 -15.55 3.50 20.79
C ARG A 154 -16.16 2.21 20.24
N ALA A 155 -15.59 1.06 20.58
CA ALA A 155 -16.08 -0.25 20.18
C ALA A 155 -17.22 -0.73 21.09
N SER A 156 -18.03 -1.66 20.57
CA SER A 156 -18.99 -2.41 21.37
C SER A 156 -18.28 -3.15 22.51
N ARG A 157 -18.90 -3.22 23.69
CA ARG A 157 -18.39 -3.99 24.85
C ARG A 157 -18.20 -5.49 24.55
N LYS A 158 -18.73 -5.98 23.44
CA LYS A 158 -18.59 -7.38 22.98
C LYS A 158 -17.34 -7.63 22.14
N VAL A 159 -16.49 -6.61 21.97
CA VAL A 159 -15.21 -6.74 21.26
C VAL A 159 -14.07 -6.85 22.28
N ALA A 160 -13.31 -7.94 22.19
CA ALA A 160 -12.10 -8.14 22.97
C ALA A 160 -10.88 -7.60 22.20
N PHE A 161 -9.97 -6.93 22.91
CA PHE A 161 -8.70 -6.44 22.38
C PHE A 161 -7.55 -7.15 23.09
N GLU A 162 -6.76 -7.92 22.35
CA GLU A 162 -5.58 -8.66 22.85
C GLU A 162 -4.32 -8.07 22.23
N PHE A 163 -3.79 -7.02 22.84
CA PHE A 163 -2.59 -6.32 22.39
C PHE A 163 -1.46 -6.54 23.39
N PRO A 164 -0.19 -6.58 22.95
CA PRO A 164 0.94 -6.57 23.87
C PRO A 164 0.90 -5.28 24.67
N GLY A 165 0.89 -5.40 25.99
CA GLY A 165 0.93 -4.24 26.88
C GLY A 165 2.32 -3.59 26.87
N PRO A 166 2.42 -2.30 27.24
CA PRO A 166 3.71 -1.58 27.31
C PRO A 166 4.77 -2.29 28.17
N ASP A 167 4.33 -2.93 29.25
CA ASP A 167 5.19 -3.63 30.22
C ASP A 167 5.30 -5.14 29.96
N SER A 168 4.61 -5.66 28.94
CA SER A 168 4.58 -7.12 28.68
C SER A 168 5.86 -7.64 28.04
N GLN A 169 6.66 -6.74 27.45
CA GLN A 169 7.89 -7.02 26.75
C GLN A 169 8.90 -5.88 26.97
N PRO A 170 10.21 -6.10 26.73
CA PRO A 170 11.19 -5.02 26.77
C PRO A 170 10.82 -3.88 25.80
N PRO A 171 11.04 -2.60 26.18
CA PRO A 171 10.78 -1.46 25.29
C PRO A 171 11.47 -1.61 23.94
N ARG A 172 10.75 -1.26 22.88
CA ARG A 172 11.18 -1.44 21.48
C ARG A 172 11.00 -0.14 20.73
N ASP A 173 12.08 0.64 20.64
CA ASP A 173 12.07 1.92 19.95
C ASP A 173 12.16 1.75 18.42
N ILE A 174 11.16 2.27 17.73
CA ILE A 174 11.12 2.36 16.27
C ILE A 174 11.09 3.81 15.82
N ARG A 175 11.66 4.08 14.63
CA ARG A 175 11.64 5.42 14.04
C ARG A 175 10.40 5.59 13.18
N ILE A 176 9.36 6.19 13.76
CA ILE A 176 8.07 6.41 13.10
C ILE A 176 7.64 7.86 13.20
N ASN A 177 6.68 8.26 12.37
CA ASN A 177 5.88 9.44 12.64
C ASN A 177 4.63 8.99 13.41
N PRO A 178 4.43 9.39 14.68
CA PRO A 178 3.34 8.87 15.51
C PRO A 178 1.98 9.12 14.87
N HIS A 179 1.73 10.33 14.36
CA HIS A 179 0.45 10.68 13.74
C HIS A 179 0.10 9.84 12.51
N LEU A 180 1.09 9.56 11.64
CA LEU A 180 0.87 8.72 10.47
C LEU A 180 0.72 7.25 10.87
N PHE A 181 1.47 6.80 11.88
CA PHE A 181 1.37 5.44 12.42
C PHE A 181 -0.01 5.20 13.04
N ASP A 182 -0.44 6.09 13.93
CA ASP A 182 -1.78 6.08 14.54
C ASP A 182 -2.87 6.01 13.49
N TRP A 183 -2.72 6.76 12.40
CA TRP A 183 -3.71 6.77 11.33
C TRP A 183 -3.79 5.43 10.61
N VAL A 184 -2.65 4.77 10.33
CA VAL A 184 -2.63 3.44 9.74
C VAL A 184 -3.30 2.43 10.67
N VAL A 185 -2.91 2.42 11.95
CA VAL A 185 -3.46 1.47 12.94
C VAL A 185 -4.96 1.73 13.15
N GLU A 186 -5.39 2.98 13.31
CA GLU A 186 -6.80 3.36 13.43
C GLU A 186 -7.62 2.87 12.23
N ASN A 187 -7.09 3.01 11.01
CA ASN A 187 -7.76 2.53 9.80
C ASN A 187 -7.90 1.00 9.78
N LEU A 188 -6.86 0.27 10.17
CA LEU A 188 -6.89 -1.19 10.27
C LEU A 188 -7.91 -1.65 11.33
N LEU A 189 -7.86 -1.07 12.52
CA LEU A 189 -8.78 -1.40 13.62
C LEU A 189 -10.24 -1.09 13.27
N ARG A 190 -10.50 0.02 12.58
CA ARG A 190 -11.85 0.36 12.11
C ARG A 190 -12.35 -0.68 11.10
N ASN A 191 -11.49 -1.06 10.14
CA ASN A 191 -11.85 -2.08 9.16
C ASN A 191 -12.11 -3.45 9.81
N ALA A 192 -11.34 -3.81 10.84
CA ALA A 192 -11.57 -5.01 11.65
C ALA A 192 -12.91 -4.97 12.39
N LEU A 193 -13.23 -3.87 13.07
CA LEU A 193 -14.53 -3.69 13.75
C LEU A 193 -15.71 -3.84 12.79
N ASP A 194 -15.61 -3.27 11.59
CA ASP A 194 -16.63 -3.36 10.56
C ASP A 194 -16.77 -4.79 10.02
N ALA A 195 -15.67 -5.54 9.90
CA ALA A 195 -15.67 -6.92 9.44
C ALA A 195 -16.29 -7.90 10.45
N MET A 196 -16.23 -7.56 11.73
CA MET A 196 -16.77 -8.32 12.87
C MET A 196 -18.23 -7.96 13.22
N GLU A 197 -18.81 -6.92 12.62
CA GLU A 197 -20.18 -6.48 12.91
C GLU A 197 -20.42 -6.21 14.42
N GLY A 198 -19.38 -5.71 15.11
CA GLY A 198 -19.44 -5.27 16.51
C GLY A 198 -19.34 -6.38 17.58
N THR A 199 -18.96 -7.61 17.21
CA THR A 199 -18.74 -8.73 18.14
C THR A 199 -17.55 -9.56 17.70
N GLY A 200 -16.61 -9.87 18.60
CA GLY A 200 -15.45 -10.70 18.26
C GLY A 200 -14.18 -10.27 18.97
N LYS A 201 -13.04 -10.54 18.34
CA LYS A 201 -11.72 -10.27 18.90
C LYS A 201 -10.80 -9.64 17.87
N ILE A 202 -10.05 -8.62 18.30
CA ILE A 202 -8.91 -8.06 17.57
C ILE A 202 -7.66 -8.31 18.40
N SER A 203 -6.63 -8.90 17.79
CA SER A 203 -5.32 -9.11 18.42
C SER A 203 -4.21 -8.44 17.64
N ALA A 204 -3.14 -8.07 18.32
CA ALA A 204 -1.90 -7.63 17.70
C ALA A 204 -0.72 -8.48 18.17
N GLU A 205 0.17 -8.81 17.26
CA GLU A 205 1.44 -9.45 17.55
C GLU A 205 2.58 -8.60 16.98
N VAL A 206 3.65 -8.46 17.76
CA VAL A 206 4.85 -7.73 17.34
C VAL A 206 6.02 -8.71 17.41
N TYR A 207 6.72 -8.86 16.29
CA TYR A 207 7.89 -9.74 16.20
C TYR A 207 8.93 -9.14 15.27
N ASP A 208 10.16 -9.63 15.41
CA ASP A 208 11.29 -9.24 14.58
C ASP A 208 11.55 -10.29 13.51
N ASP A 209 11.85 -9.82 12.30
CA ASP A 209 12.47 -10.66 11.28
C ASP A 209 13.54 -9.83 10.53
N ALA A 210 14.79 -10.29 10.68
CA ALA A 210 16.00 -9.63 10.20
C ALA A 210 16.09 -8.14 10.58
N ASP A 211 15.94 -7.25 9.59
CA ASP A 211 16.07 -5.80 9.75
C ASP A 211 14.73 -5.09 9.97
N TYR A 212 13.64 -5.86 10.12
CA TYR A 212 12.28 -5.33 10.19
C TYR A 212 11.56 -5.77 11.47
N ILE A 213 10.70 -4.87 11.94
CA ILE A 213 9.69 -5.18 12.94
C ILE A 213 8.35 -5.34 12.23
N TYR A 214 7.69 -6.44 12.53
CA TYR A 214 6.39 -6.78 12.01
C TYR A 214 5.34 -6.53 13.08
N ILE A 215 4.18 -6.02 12.64
CA ILE A 215 3.02 -5.78 13.48
C ILE A 215 1.83 -6.43 12.79
N ASP A 216 1.45 -7.60 13.27
CA ASP A 216 0.33 -8.36 12.70
C ASP A 216 -0.93 -8.06 13.49
N ILE A 217 -1.90 -7.40 12.84
CA ILE A 217 -3.23 -7.13 13.40
C ILE A 217 -4.20 -8.14 12.82
N SER A 218 -4.79 -8.95 13.70
CA SER A 218 -5.74 -10.02 13.34
C SER A 218 -7.13 -9.74 13.90
N ASP A 219 -8.17 -10.03 13.12
CA ASP A 219 -9.56 -9.96 13.54
C ASP A 219 -10.30 -11.28 13.32
N THR A 220 -11.38 -11.51 14.06
CA THR A 220 -12.23 -12.70 13.92
C THR A 220 -13.45 -12.46 13.03
N GLY A 221 -13.40 -11.47 12.14
CA GLY A 221 -14.48 -11.11 11.24
C GLY A 221 -14.62 -12.06 10.06
N LYS A 222 -15.46 -11.69 9.10
CA LYS A 222 -15.75 -12.50 7.90
C LYS A 222 -14.58 -12.64 6.91
N GLY A 223 -13.48 -11.93 7.15
CA GLY A 223 -12.33 -11.90 6.26
C GLY A 223 -12.62 -11.25 4.89
N ILE A 224 -11.62 -11.32 4.01
CA ILE A 224 -11.69 -10.77 2.65
C ILE A 224 -11.79 -11.95 1.65
N PRO A 225 -12.73 -11.94 0.70
CA PRO A 225 -12.77 -12.94 -0.37
C PRO A 225 -11.49 -12.89 -1.23
N ALA A 226 -10.93 -14.06 -1.58
CA ALA A 226 -9.65 -14.15 -2.31
C ALA A 226 -9.62 -13.37 -3.64
N ASN A 227 -10.75 -13.29 -4.33
CA ASN A 227 -10.89 -12.52 -5.57
C ASN A 227 -10.80 -10.99 -5.38
N LYS A 228 -10.80 -10.50 -4.13
CA LYS A 228 -10.73 -9.07 -3.79
C LYS A 228 -9.39 -8.64 -3.20
N PHE A 229 -8.44 -9.54 -2.97
CA PHE A 229 -7.14 -9.21 -2.34
C PHE A 229 -6.36 -8.11 -3.05
N LYS A 230 -6.41 -8.06 -4.39
CA LYS A 230 -5.77 -6.97 -5.14
C LYS A 230 -6.62 -5.70 -5.19
N THR A 231 -7.93 -5.86 -5.15
CA THR A 231 -8.89 -4.76 -5.32
C THR A 231 -9.04 -3.93 -4.06
N VAL A 232 -8.87 -4.52 -2.87
CA VAL A 232 -8.96 -3.78 -1.59
C VAL A 232 -7.91 -2.68 -1.43
N PHE A 233 -6.83 -2.72 -2.22
CA PHE A 233 -5.80 -1.66 -2.24
C PHE A 233 -6.04 -0.61 -3.34
N GLN A 234 -7.13 -0.71 -4.11
CA GLN A 234 -7.48 0.30 -5.11
C GLN A 234 -8.21 1.47 -4.43
N PRO A 235 -7.80 2.73 -4.66
CA PRO A 235 -8.46 3.89 -4.09
C PRO A 235 -9.96 3.94 -4.43
N GLY A 236 -10.81 4.24 -3.45
CA GLY A 236 -12.26 4.33 -3.63
C GLY A 236 -12.99 2.99 -3.52
N PHE A 237 -12.28 1.86 -3.39
CA PHE A 237 -12.92 0.56 -3.26
C PHE A 237 -13.51 0.36 -1.86
N THR A 238 -14.82 0.14 -1.78
CA THR A 238 -15.50 -0.18 -0.53
C THR A 238 -16.59 -1.23 -0.74
N THR A 239 -16.77 -2.11 0.23
CA THR A 239 -17.91 -3.04 0.27
C THR A 239 -19.05 -2.54 1.17
N LYS A 240 -18.92 -1.34 1.74
CA LYS A 240 -19.91 -0.74 2.64
C LYS A 240 -21.03 -0.10 1.84
N LYS A 241 -22.26 -0.16 2.38
CA LYS A 241 -23.42 0.55 1.79
C LYS A 241 -23.33 2.08 1.92
N ARG A 242 -22.60 2.58 2.93
CA ARG A 242 -22.29 4.00 3.16
C ARG A 242 -20.84 4.12 3.64
N GLY A 243 -20.13 5.14 3.18
CA GLY A 243 -18.71 5.38 3.50
C GLY A 243 -17.81 5.28 2.27
N TRP A 244 -16.55 5.68 2.42
CA TRP A 244 -15.50 5.63 1.40
C TRP A 244 -14.40 4.66 1.83
N GLY A 245 -13.74 4.01 0.88
CA GLY A 245 -12.64 3.07 1.09
C GLY A 245 -11.41 3.49 0.30
#